data_AF-A0A8J3MSE9-F1
#
_entry.id   AF-A0A8J3MSE9-F1
#
_cell.length_a   1.000
_cell.length_b   1.000
_cell.length_c   1.000
_cell.angle_alpha   90.00
_cell.angle_beta   90.00
_cell.angle_gamma   90.00
#
_symmetry.space_group_name_H-M   'P 1'
#
loop_
_entity.id
_entity.type
_entity.pdbx_description
1 polymer ?
#
loop_
_entity_poly.entity_id
_entity_poly.type
_entity_poly.pdbx_seq_one_letter_code
_entity_poly.pdbx_strand_id
1 'polypeptide(L)'
;MNRELYDPACMRFDTAIRAVWILYRRGKWRELETLGLNRSECEPIFQQFDMECIFADNGLIKTESETFELIMRCPAVAQAANDMVLQYTFKYGMKEQKDETLSRLSRLG
;
A
#
# COMPACT_ATOMS: atom_id res chain seq x y z
N MET A 1 -6.48 27.37 -9.26
CA MET A 1 -5.58 26.54 -8.43
C MET A 1 -5.82 25.11 -8.85
N ASN A 2 -4.89 24.54 -9.63
CA ASN A 2 -5.03 23.22 -10.23
C ASN A 2 -5.12 22.16 -9.14
N ARG A 3 -6.28 21.51 -9.01
CA ARG A 3 -6.35 20.16 -8.46
C ARG A 3 -5.58 19.28 -9.43
N GLU A 4 -4.31 19.06 -9.17
CA GLU A 4 -3.60 17.95 -9.79
C GLU A 4 -4.46 16.70 -9.59
N LEU A 5 -4.69 16.03 -10.71
CA LEU A 5 -5.48 14.84 -10.85
C LEU A 5 -5.12 13.82 -9.76
N TYR A 6 -5.96 13.71 -8.74
CA TYR A 6 -6.00 12.52 -7.92
C TYR A 6 -6.64 11.45 -8.80
N ASP A 7 -5.81 10.71 -9.53
CA ASP A 7 -6.25 9.49 -10.21
C ASP A 7 -6.51 8.45 -9.11
N PRO A 8 -7.77 8.18 -8.74
CA PRO A 8 -8.09 7.25 -7.68
C PRO A 8 -7.74 5.81 -8.07
N ALA A 9 -7.35 5.55 -9.33
CA ALA A 9 -7.00 4.24 -9.86
C ALA A 9 -5.52 3.87 -9.68
N CYS A 10 -4.64 4.82 -9.33
CA CYS A 10 -3.21 4.56 -9.19
C CYS A 10 -2.74 4.72 -7.73
N MET A 11 -2.83 3.65 -6.94
CA MET A 11 -2.16 3.62 -5.64
C MET A 11 -0.65 3.74 -5.86
N ARG A 12 -0.04 4.75 -5.26
CA ARG A 12 1.42 4.90 -5.30
C ARG A 12 2.10 3.80 -4.46
N PHE A 13 3.27 3.35 -4.92
CA PHE A 13 4.04 2.28 -4.27
C PHE A 13 4.46 2.63 -2.83
N ASP A 14 4.91 3.86 -2.58
CA ASP A 14 5.22 4.37 -1.25
C ASP A 14 4.01 4.36 -0.30
N THR A 15 2.83 4.62 -0.83
CA THR A 15 1.56 4.54 -0.09
C THR A 15 1.23 3.09 0.28
N ALA A 16 1.49 2.14 -0.61
CA ALA A 16 1.32 0.72 -0.32
C ALA A 16 2.30 0.22 0.76
N ILE A 17 3.58 0.64 0.72
CA ILE A 17 4.56 0.33 1.78
C ILE A 17 4.10 0.87 3.14
N ARG A 18 3.61 2.12 3.19
CA ARG A 18 3.05 2.70 4.42
C ARG A 18 1.82 1.93 4.89
N ALA A 19 0.99 1.42 3.98
CA ALA A 19 -0.15 0.59 4.35
C ALA A 19 0.29 -0.76 4.95
N VAL A 20 1.31 -1.41 4.40
CA VAL A 20 1.92 -2.61 4.98
C VAL A 20 2.42 -2.34 6.41
N TRP A 21 3.13 -1.22 6.62
CA TRP A 21 3.58 -0.80 7.95
C TRP A 21 2.41 -0.59 8.92
N ILE A 22 1.34 0.07 8.48
CA ILE A 22 0.14 0.30 9.29
C ILE A 22 -0.55 -1.01 9.66
N LEU A 23 -0.61 -1.98 8.75
CA LEU A 23 -1.17 -3.31 9.03
C LEU A 23 -0.36 -4.02 10.12
N TYR A 24 0.97 -3.99 10.04
CA TYR A 24 1.85 -4.52 11.09
C TYR A 24 1.58 -3.85 12.44
N ARG A 25 1.59 -2.51 12.49
CA ARG A 25 1.34 -1.75 13.72
C ARG A 25 -0.03 -2.00 14.35
N ARG A 26 -0.99 -2.46 13.56
CA ARG A 26 -2.34 -2.86 14.01
C ARG A 26 -2.47 -4.35 14.33
N GLY A 27 -1.38 -5.12 14.26
CA GLY A 27 -1.37 -6.56 14.50
C GLY A 27 -2.12 -7.37 13.43
N LYS A 28 -2.32 -6.81 12.22
CA LYS A 28 -3.08 -7.42 11.12
C LYS A 28 -2.24 -8.42 10.33
N TRP A 29 -1.69 -9.41 11.03
CA TRP A 29 -0.78 -10.41 10.46
C TRP A 29 -1.45 -11.30 9.42
N ARG A 30 -2.74 -11.62 9.59
CA ARG A 30 -3.48 -12.41 8.61
C ARG A 30 -3.53 -11.71 7.25
N GLU A 31 -3.74 -10.40 7.24
CA GLU A 31 -3.74 -9.58 6.03
C GLU A 31 -2.33 -9.48 5.42
N LEU A 32 -1.30 -9.36 6.25
CA LEU A 32 0.10 -9.39 5.78
C LEU A 32 0.49 -10.74 5.16
N GLU A 33 0.05 -11.85 5.75
CA GLU A 33 0.26 -13.20 5.22
C GLU A 33 -0.44 -13.40 3.88
N THR A 34 -1.64 -12.83 3.70
CA THR A 34 -2.30 -12.85 2.38
C THR A 34 -1.56 -12.05 1.30
N LEU A 35 -0.69 -11.13 1.70
CA LEU A 35 0.22 -10.39 0.83
C LEU A 35 1.59 -11.07 0.70
N GLY A 36 1.75 -12.28 1.24
CA GLY A 36 2.98 -13.08 1.10
C GLY A 36 4.04 -12.83 2.17
N LEU A 37 3.76 -12.08 3.24
CA LEU A 37 4.72 -11.91 4.33
C LEU A 37 4.67 -13.10 5.29
N ASN A 38 5.84 -13.68 5.55
CA ASN A 38 6.01 -14.65 6.62
C ASN A 38 6.25 -13.92 7.95
N ARG A 39 5.35 -14.15 8.92
CA ARG A 39 5.45 -13.53 10.25
C ARG A 39 6.77 -13.84 10.96
N SER A 40 7.22 -15.09 10.95
CA SER A 40 8.44 -15.51 11.65
C SER A 40 9.71 -14.82 11.13
N GLU A 41 9.70 -14.41 9.85
CA GLU A 41 10.82 -13.73 9.19
C GLU A 41 10.70 -12.20 9.30
N CYS A 42 9.49 -11.67 9.11
CA CYS A 42 9.27 -10.22 8.99
C CYS A 42 9.07 -9.53 10.35
N GLU A 43 8.45 -10.20 11.33
CA GLU A 43 8.10 -9.59 12.63
C GLU A 43 9.34 -9.09 13.40
N PRO A 44 10.45 -9.86 13.51
CA PRO A 44 11.65 -9.35 14.18
C PRO A 44 12.24 -8.11 13.50
N ILE A 45 12.20 -8.07 12.16
CA ILE A 45 12.71 -6.95 11.38
C ILE A 45 11.84 -5.71 11.60
N PHE A 46 10.52 -5.87 11.62
CA PHE A 46 9.58 -4.79 11.88
C PHE A 46 9.70 -4.26 13.32
N GLN A 47 9.92 -5.12 14.29
CA GLN A 47 10.18 -4.72 15.68
C GLN A 47 11.48 -3.93 15.78
N GLN A 48 12.55 -4.41 15.14
CA GLN A 48 13.83 -3.70 15.11
C GLN A 48 13.70 -2.33 14.45
N PHE A 49 13.03 -2.26 13.29
CA PHE A 49 12.74 -1.01 12.60
C PHE A 49 11.89 -0.06 13.48
N ASP A 50 10.91 -0.58 14.22
CA ASP A 50 10.07 0.24 15.12
C ASP A 50 10.87 0.88 16.27
N MET A 51 11.89 0.15 16.77
CA MET A 51 12.74 0.63 17.87
C MET A 51 13.80 1.63 17.41
N GLU A 52 14.31 1.49 16.19
CA GLU A 52 15.42 2.29 15.68
C GLU A 52 14.95 3.59 14.99
N CYS A 53 13.75 3.60 14.42
CA CYS A 53 13.23 4.77 13.74
C CYS A 53 12.53 5.74 14.71
N ILE A 54 12.95 7.01 14.68
CA ILE A 54 12.22 8.09 15.35
C ILE A 54 11.07 8.51 14.44
N PHE A 55 9.91 7.87 14.62
CA PHE A 55 8.70 8.32 13.95
C PHE A 55 8.19 9.63 14.57
N ALA A 56 7.51 10.44 13.77
CA ALA A 56 6.70 11.54 14.31
C ALA A 56 5.65 11.02 15.32
N ASP A 57 5.00 11.91 16.07
CA ASP A 57 4.08 11.67 17.21
C ASP A 57 3.05 10.54 17.07
N ASN A 58 2.79 10.02 15.86
CA ASN A 58 1.84 8.96 15.57
C ASN A 58 2.44 7.60 15.13
N GLY A 59 3.77 7.42 15.12
CA GLY A 59 4.39 6.13 14.77
C GLY A 59 4.30 5.75 13.29
N LEU A 60 4.02 6.72 12.40
CA LEU A 60 3.85 6.49 10.97
C LEU A 60 5.09 6.89 10.18
N ILE A 61 5.40 6.08 9.16
CA ILE A 61 6.36 6.42 8.11
C ILE A 61 5.83 7.61 7.29
N LYS A 62 6.61 8.68 7.19
CA LYS A 62 6.23 9.93 6.48
C LYS A 62 7.15 10.27 5.33
N THR A 63 8.40 9.81 5.36
CA THR A 63 9.43 10.14 4.39
C THR A 63 9.69 8.99 3.43
N GLU A 64 10.23 9.32 2.26
CA GLU A 64 10.69 8.31 1.30
C GLU A 64 11.90 7.52 1.84
N SER A 65 12.75 8.17 2.66
CA SER A 65 13.91 7.54 3.30
C SER A 65 13.49 6.39 4.21
N GLU A 66 12.49 6.60 5.07
CA GLU A 66 11.95 5.56 5.95
C GLU A 66 11.30 4.42 5.17
N THR A 67 10.58 4.71 4.08
CA THR A 67 10.02 3.65 3.22
C THR A 67 11.13 2.82 2.56
N PHE A 68 12.21 3.47 2.13
CA PHE A 68 13.34 2.82 1.51
C PHE A 68 14.09 1.95 2.52
N GLU A 69 14.34 2.47 3.72
CA GLU A 69 15.00 1.74 4.79
C GLU A 69 14.23 0.46 5.19
N LEU A 70 12.89 0.55 5.29
CA LEU A 70 12.06 -0.62 5.57
C LEU A 70 12.19 -1.70 4.49
N ILE A 71 12.20 -1.30 3.21
CA ILE A 71 12.38 -2.23 2.09
C ILE A 71 13.78 -2.87 2.12
N MET A 72 14.81 -2.07 2.40
CA MET A 72 16.19 -2.57 2.46
C MET A 72 16.37 -3.62 3.56
N ARG A 73 15.66 -3.46 4.68
CA ARG A 73 15.67 -4.43 5.79
C ARG A 73 14.78 -5.64 5.51
N CYS A 74 13.63 -5.43 4.85
CA CYS A 74 12.65 -6.47 4.55
C CYS A 74 12.17 -6.38 3.09
N PRO A 75 12.89 -7.01 2.13
CA PRO A 75 12.52 -6.95 0.71
C PRO A 75 11.12 -7.51 0.40
N ALA A 76 10.61 -8.43 1.24
CA ALA A 76 9.25 -8.96 1.12
C ALA A 76 8.17 -7.87 1.21
N VAL A 77 8.44 -6.75 1.90
CA VAL A 77 7.56 -5.57 1.94
C VAL A 77 7.36 -4.98 0.56
N ALA A 78 8.42 -4.90 -0.26
CA ALA A 78 8.31 -4.38 -1.62
C ALA A 78 7.41 -5.26 -2.49
N GLN A 79 7.51 -6.58 -2.35
CA GLN A 79 6.64 -7.50 -3.08
C GLN A 79 5.18 -7.34 -2.66
N ALA A 80 4.91 -7.34 -1.35
CA ALA A 80 3.55 -7.12 -0.85
C ALA A 80 2.95 -5.78 -1.24
N ALA A 81 3.76 -4.72 -1.25
CA ALA A 81 3.34 -3.41 -1.72
C ALA A 81 3.00 -3.43 -3.21
N ASN A 82 3.78 -4.12 -4.06
CA ASN A 82 3.44 -4.31 -5.47
C ASN A 82 2.13 -5.07 -5.64
N ASP A 83 1.94 -6.16 -4.89
CA ASP A 83 0.71 -6.96 -4.95
C ASP A 83 -0.51 -6.15 -4.52
N MET A 84 -0.38 -5.30 -3.49
CA MET A 84 -1.40 -4.35 -3.09
C MET A 84 -1.74 -3.35 -4.20
N VAL A 85 -0.72 -2.74 -4.82
CA VAL A 85 -0.92 -1.80 -5.93
C VAL A 85 -1.65 -2.50 -7.08
N LEU A 86 -1.23 -3.70 -7.46
CA LEU A 86 -1.90 -4.47 -8.52
C LEU A 86 -3.36 -4.77 -8.18
N GLN A 87 -3.64 -5.29 -6.98
CA GLN A 87 -5.02 -5.57 -6.54
C GLN A 87 -5.89 -4.30 -6.54
N TYR A 88 -5.33 -3.19 -6.09
CA TYR A 88 -6.01 -1.90 -6.07
C TYR A 88 -6.31 -1.42 -7.51
N THR A 89 -5.32 -1.45 -8.40
CA THR A 89 -5.48 -1.07 -9.82
C THR A 89 -6.51 -1.95 -10.52
N PHE A 90 -6.50 -3.28 -10.31
CA PHE A 90 -7.54 -4.16 -10.87
C PHE A 90 -8.93 -3.82 -10.34
N LYS A 91 -9.06 -3.61 -9.03
CA LYS A 91 -10.35 -3.33 -8.40
C LYS A 91 -10.98 -2.03 -8.88
N TYR A 92 -10.18 -0.96 -8.98
CA TYR A 92 -10.70 0.38 -9.29
C TYR A 92 -10.61 0.72 -10.78
N GLY A 93 -9.55 0.29 -11.48
CA GLY A 93 -9.43 0.47 -12.93
C GLY A 93 -10.51 -0.27 -13.73
N MET A 94 -10.91 -1.48 -13.31
CA MET A 94 -12.03 -2.18 -13.97
C MET A 94 -13.40 -1.57 -13.64
N LYS A 95 -13.55 -0.96 -12.47
CA LYS A 95 -14.79 -0.30 -12.07
C LYS A 95 -15.06 0.93 -12.95
N GLU A 96 -14.04 1.74 -13.20
CA GLU A 96 -14.15 2.91 -14.07
C GLU A 96 -14.53 2.52 -15.51
N GLN A 97 -13.92 1.47 -16.07
CA GLN A 97 -14.29 0.97 -17.40
C GLN A 97 -15.75 0.50 -17.47
N LYS A 98 -16.23 -0.18 -16.42
CA LYS A 98 -17.62 -0.66 -16.35
C LYS A 98 -18.61 0.50 -16.28
N ASP A 99 -18.33 1.48 -15.43
CA ASP A 99 -19.19 2.65 -15.24
C ASP A 99 -19.21 3.55 -16.51
N GLU A 100 -18.07 3.70 -17.19
CA GLU A 100 -17.99 4.41 -18.47
C GLU A 100 -18.80 3.69 -19.58
N THR A 101 -18.68 2.36 -19.65
CA THR A 101 -19.43 1.54 -20.61
C THR A 101 -20.94 1.66 -20.38
N LEU A 102 -21.40 1.58 -19.12
CA LEU A 102 -22.81 1.76 -18.77
C LEU A 102 -23.31 3.17 -19.08
N SER A 103 -22.51 4.21 -18.80
CA SER A 103 -22.87 5.59 -19.13
C SER A 103 -22.92 5.88 -20.63
N ARG A 104 -22.14 5.17 -21.46
CA ARG A 104 -22.23 5.30 -22.93
C ARG A 104 -23.49 4.64 -23.46
N LEU A 105 -23.84 3.45 -22.95
CA LEU A 105 -25.03 2.71 -23.36
C LEU A 105 -26.33 3.45 -22.98
N SER A 106 -26.39 4.09 -21.81
CA SER A 106 -27.56 4.87 -21.38
C SER A 106 -27.76 6.20 -22.13
N ARG A 107 -26.78 6.65 -22.93
CA ARG A 107 -26.90 7.85 -23.78
C ARG A 107 -27.30 7.53 -25.22
N LEU A 108 -27.29 6.24 -25.59
CA LEU A 108 -27.61 5.75 -26.93
C LEU A 108 -29.01 5.14 -27.04
N GLY A 109 -29.72 4.96 -25.92
CA GLY A 109 -31.14 4.59 -25.85
C GLY A 109 -31.97 5.72 -25.29
#